data_AF-A0A3N5RHA7-F1
#
_entry.id   AF-A0A3N5RHA7-F1
#
_cell.length_a   1.000
_cell.length_b   1.000
_cell.length_c   1.000
_cell.angle_alpha   90.00
_cell.angle_beta   90.00
_cell.angle_gamma   90.00
#
_symmetry.space_group_name_H-M   'P 1'
#
loop_
_entity.id
_entity.type
_entity.pdbx_description
1 polymer ?
#
loop_
_entity_poly.entity_id
_entity_poly.type
_entity_poly.pdbx_seq_one_letter_code
_entity_poly.pdbx_strand_id
1 'polypeptide(L)'
;MAFDAEKEITKLWNNLHGAQKEIGRAFYRWRQTALFFAGDKVKPLDVGLKAAEIIGMELGKASLPRLNWLKGEEVWLRSLAGGIAANWITQGAVVRVDKGEKPFEMMIKWERCPWPSYAKDYGVPMEEDLLCCDKMLQTLLIDVNTFFNVNYKIETLKSIPKGQGVCLRRLYKA
;
A
#
# COMPACT_ATOMS: atom_id res chain seq x y z
N MET A 1 16.66 10.17 -39.03
CA MET A 1 17.25 9.59 -37.81
C MET A 1 16.60 8.25 -37.56
N ALA A 2 17.39 7.20 -37.33
CA ALA A 2 16.85 5.89 -36.96
C ALA A 2 16.26 5.95 -35.54
N PHE A 3 15.20 5.18 -35.30
CA PHE A 3 14.61 5.03 -33.97
C PHE A 3 15.58 4.29 -33.04
N ASP A 4 15.91 4.89 -31.90
CA ASP A 4 16.75 4.30 -30.86
C ASP A 4 15.85 3.76 -29.73
N ALA A 5 15.62 2.46 -29.75
CA ALA A 5 14.74 1.79 -28.79
C ALA A 5 15.29 1.87 -27.35
N GLU A 6 16.61 1.75 -27.17
CA GLU A 6 17.24 1.74 -25.84
C GLU A 6 17.11 3.10 -25.17
N LYS A 7 17.32 4.17 -25.94
CA LYS A 7 17.10 5.54 -25.48
C LYS A 7 15.66 5.79 -25.06
N GLU A 8 14.67 5.37 -25.87
CA GLU A 8 13.26 5.59 -25.54
C GLU A 8 12.82 4.73 -24.33
N ILE A 9 13.30 3.49 -24.21
CA ILE A 9 13.05 2.65 -23.02
C ILE A 9 13.62 3.30 -21.76
N THR A 10 14.88 3.75 -21.81
CA THR A 10 15.55 4.42 -20.68
C THR A 10 14.80 5.68 -20.25
N LYS A 11 14.31 6.46 -21.22
CA LYS A 11 13.50 7.66 -20.96
C LYS A 11 12.18 7.31 -20.27
N LEU A 12 11.45 6.32 -20.77
CA LEU A 12 10.19 5.87 -20.15
C LEU A 12 10.41 5.33 -18.73
N TRP A 13 11.49 4.58 -18.53
CA TRP A 13 11.87 4.06 -17.22
C TRP A 13 12.15 5.18 -16.21
N ASN A 14 12.92 6.19 -16.61
CA ASN A 14 13.18 7.36 -15.78
C ASN A 14 11.92 8.15 -15.45
N ASN A 15 11.02 8.32 -16.43
CA ASN A 15 9.74 9.00 -16.23
C ASN A 15 8.84 8.23 -15.25
N LEU A 16 8.76 6.91 -15.38
CA LEU A 16 8.02 6.05 -14.45
C LEU A 16 8.53 6.21 -13.02
N HIS A 17 9.84 6.14 -12.82
CA HIS A 17 10.44 6.33 -11.49
C HIS A 17 10.28 7.74 -10.94
N GLY A 18 10.29 8.76 -11.81
CA GLY A 18 9.95 10.13 -11.45
C GLY A 18 8.51 10.22 -10.92
N ALA A 19 7.56 9.67 -11.66
CA ALA A 19 6.15 9.63 -11.26
C ALA A 19 5.93 8.87 -9.94
N GLN A 20 6.55 7.70 -9.79
CA GLN A 20 6.49 6.90 -8.56
C GLN A 20 6.97 7.69 -7.33
N LYS A 21 8.08 8.43 -7.45
CA LYS A 21 8.61 9.27 -6.37
C LYS A 21 7.64 10.39 -5.98
N GLU A 22 7.01 11.02 -6.95
CA GLU A 22 6.10 12.13 -6.68
C GLU A 22 4.79 11.67 -6.01
N ILE A 23 4.35 10.42 -6.19
CA ILE A 23 3.17 9.89 -5.46
C ILE A 23 3.39 9.94 -3.94
N GLY A 24 4.49 9.35 -3.45
CA GLY A 24 4.77 9.31 -2.02
C GLY A 24 5.09 10.69 -1.44
N ARG A 25 5.84 11.52 -2.18
CA ARG A 25 6.12 12.92 -1.79
C ARG A 25 4.87 13.77 -1.73
N ALA A 26 3.95 13.61 -2.69
CA ALA A 26 2.69 14.33 -2.70
C ALA A 26 1.88 14.05 -1.44
N PHE A 27 1.82 12.80 -0.97
CA PHE A 27 1.18 12.46 0.31
C PHE A 27 1.75 13.28 1.47
N TYR A 28 3.08 13.30 1.64
CA TYR A 28 3.71 14.05 2.73
C TYR A 28 3.60 15.58 2.60
N ARG A 29 3.61 16.12 1.37
CA ARG A 29 3.30 17.55 1.13
C ARG A 29 1.87 17.88 1.55
N TRP A 30 0.90 17.07 1.15
CA TRP A 30 -0.50 17.27 1.56
C TRP A 30 -0.70 17.13 3.07
N ARG A 31 0.01 16.20 3.71
CA ARG A 31 0.05 16.11 5.17
C ARG A 31 0.59 17.38 5.82
N GLN A 32 1.69 17.95 5.31
CA GLN A 32 2.23 19.22 5.81
C GLN A 32 1.24 20.38 5.62
N THR A 33 0.62 20.47 4.46
CA THR A 33 -0.44 21.46 4.19
C THR A 33 -1.61 21.30 5.17
N ALA A 34 -2.08 20.08 5.39
CA ALA A 34 -3.17 19.81 6.33
C ALA A 34 -2.78 20.22 7.76
N LEU A 35 -1.56 19.92 8.20
CA LEU A 35 -1.06 20.31 9.52
C LEU A 35 -0.97 21.83 9.70
N PHE A 36 -0.53 22.54 8.66
CA PHE A 36 -0.49 24.01 8.67
C PHE A 36 -1.88 24.62 8.94
N PHE A 37 -2.93 24.08 8.31
CA PHE A 37 -4.30 24.57 8.51
C PHE A 37 -4.97 24.05 9.79
N ALA A 38 -4.60 22.86 10.25
CA ALA A 38 -5.21 22.22 11.42
C ALA A 38 -4.84 22.91 12.76
N GLY A 39 -3.72 23.63 12.79
CA GLY A 39 -3.22 24.35 13.97
C GLY A 39 -2.61 23.44 15.04
N ASP A 40 -2.07 24.04 16.10
CA ASP A 40 -1.15 23.40 17.05
C ASP A 40 -1.77 22.30 17.93
N LYS A 41 -3.10 22.20 17.97
CA LYS A 41 -3.81 21.22 18.82
C LYS A 41 -3.92 19.84 18.17
N VAL A 42 -3.65 19.74 16.87
CA VAL A 42 -3.81 18.48 16.13
C VAL A 42 -2.52 17.68 16.17
N LYS A 43 -2.62 16.40 16.54
CA LYS A 43 -1.47 15.48 16.51
C LYS A 43 -1.17 15.11 15.05
N PRO A 44 0.09 15.22 14.60
CA PRO A 44 0.46 14.88 13.23
C PRO A 44 0.06 13.46 12.79
N LEU A 45 0.18 12.50 13.71
CA LEU A 45 -0.22 11.11 13.48
C LEU A 45 -1.71 10.97 13.15
N ASP A 46 -2.59 11.73 13.82
CA ASP A 46 -4.03 11.63 13.60
C ASP A 46 -4.41 12.05 12.18
N VAL A 47 -3.71 13.06 11.63
CA VAL A 47 -3.87 13.49 10.23
C VAL A 47 -3.41 12.40 9.27
N GLY A 48 -2.24 11.81 9.51
CA GLY A 48 -1.71 10.69 8.70
C GLY A 48 -2.64 9.49 8.71
N LEU A 49 -3.11 9.08 9.89
CA LEU A 49 -4.05 7.97 10.06
C LEU A 49 -5.39 8.23 9.40
N LYS A 50 -5.91 9.46 9.46
CA LYS A 50 -7.16 9.80 8.80
C LYS A 50 -7.03 9.79 7.28
N ALA A 51 -5.93 10.31 6.75
CA ALA A 51 -5.65 10.22 5.32
C ALA A 51 -5.51 8.76 4.86
N ALA A 52 -4.75 7.95 5.60
CA ALA A 52 -4.61 6.51 5.37
C ALA A 52 -5.94 5.76 5.41
N GLU A 53 -6.82 6.09 6.35
CA GLU A 53 -8.16 5.51 6.43
C GLU A 53 -8.97 5.74 5.15
N ILE A 54 -9.02 7.00 4.69
CA ILE A 54 -9.75 7.41 3.48
C ILE A 54 -9.18 6.72 2.26
N ILE A 55 -7.85 6.74 2.08
CA ILE A 55 -7.18 6.06 0.98
C ILE A 55 -7.52 4.58 0.97
N GLY A 56 -7.43 3.90 2.13
CA GLY A 56 -7.73 2.47 2.21
C GLY A 56 -9.18 2.15 1.82
N MET A 57 -10.16 2.94 2.25
CA MET A 57 -11.57 2.79 1.82
C MET A 57 -11.71 2.97 0.29
N GLU A 58 -11.06 3.98 -0.29
CA GLU A 58 -11.10 4.20 -1.74
C GLU A 58 -10.45 3.04 -2.52
N LEU A 59 -9.34 2.50 -2.02
CA LEU A 59 -8.70 1.31 -2.59
C LEU A 59 -9.62 0.08 -2.51
N GLY A 60 -10.34 -0.09 -1.40
CA GLY A 60 -11.36 -1.13 -1.21
C GLY A 60 -12.42 -1.05 -2.31
N LYS A 61 -13.05 0.11 -2.47
CA LYS A 61 -14.06 0.36 -3.52
C LYS A 61 -13.53 0.13 -4.93
N ALA A 62 -12.32 0.63 -5.22
CA ALA A 62 -11.70 0.46 -6.53
C ALA A 62 -11.36 -1.00 -6.86
N SER A 63 -11.20 -1.84 -5.84
CA SER A 63 -10.93 -3.27 -6.02
C SER A 63 -12.17 -4.07 -6.43
N LEU A 64 -13.37 -3.71 -5.95
CA LEU A 64 -14.61 -4.50 -6.09
C LEU A 64 -14.93 -4.93 -7.54
N PRO A 65 -14.80 -4.07 -8.58
CA PRO A 65 -15.16 -4.47 -9.95
C PRO A 65 -14.15 -5.43 -10.59
N ARG A 66 -12.92 -5.49 -10.09
CA ARG A 66 -11.82 -6.29 -10.67
C ARG A 66 -11.72 -7.70 -10.11
N LEU A 67 -12.69 -8.04 -9.29
CA LEU A 67 -12.59 -9.03 -8.26
C LEU A 67 -13.64 -10.11 -8.61
N ASN A 68 -13.19 -11.26 -9.10
CA ASN A 68 -14.05 -12.28 -9.71
C ASN A 68 -14.38 -13.41 -8.72
N TRP A 69 -15.49 -13.27 -8.01
CA TRP A 69 -15.98 -14.25 -7.04
C TRP A 69 -16.33 -15.62 -7.65
N LEU A 70 -16.70 -15.67 -8.94
CA LEU A 70 -17.13 -16.91 -9.61
C LEU A 70 -16.01 -17.95 -9.73
N LYS A 71 -14.75 -17.55 -9.57
CA LYS A 71 -13.59 -18.47 -9.59
C LYS A 71 -13.31 -19.14 -8.24
N GLY A 72 -14.16 -18.91 -7.24
CA GLY A 72 -14.03 -19.47 -5.91
C GLY A 72 -13.15 -18.62 -4.98
N GLU A 73 -13.36 -18.81 -3.68
CA GLU A 73 -12.83 -17.95 -2.63
C GLU A 73 -11.28 -17.99 -2.51
N GLU A 74 -10.62 -19.10 -2.82
CA GLU A 74 -9.15 -19.18 -2.78
C GLU A 74 -8.49 -18.37 -3.90
N VAL A 75 -9.03 -18.49 -5.13
CA VAL A 75 -8.56 -17.72 -6.28
C VAL A 75 -8.81 -16.24 -6.04
N TRP A 76 -9.98 -15.94 -5.49
CA TRP A 76 -10.36 -14.63 -5.02
C TRP A 76 -9.33 -14.00 -4.05
N LEU A 77 -8.98 -14.70 -2.96
CA LEU A 77 -8.07 -14.16 -1.95
C LEU A 77 -6.69 -13.87 -2.54
N ARG A 78 -6.23 -14.73 -3.45
CA ARG A 78 -5.00 -14.49 -4.21
C ARG A 78 -5.10 -13.23 -5.08
N SER A 79 -6.22 -13.04 -5.78
CA SER A 79 -6.45 -11.83 -6.58
C SER A 79 -6.50 -10.57 -5.72
N LEU A 80 -7.10 -10.62 -4.53
CA LEU A 80 -7.09 -9.51 -3.58
C LEU A 80 -5.66 -9.18 -3.11
N ALA A 81 -4.89 -10.19 -2.70
CA ALA A 81 -3.48 -10.02 -2.32
C ALA A 81 -2.62 -9.47 -3.48
N GLY A 82 -2.87 -9.96 -4.70
CA GLY A 82 -2.20 -9.47 -5.91
C GLY A 82 -2.57 -8.02 -6.25
N GLY A 83 -3.83 -7.62 -6.04
CA GLY A 83 -4.29 -6.25 -6.21
C GLY A 83 -3.65 -5.29 -5.21
N ILE A 84 -3.53 -5.72 -3.95
CA ILE A 84 -2.76 -5.00 -2.92
C ILE A 84 -1.32 -4.86 -3.39
N ALA A 85 -0.64 -5.95 -3.75
CA ALA A 85 0.75 -5.88 -4.21
C ALA A 85 0.93 -4.94 -5.42
N ALA A 86 0.05 -5.04 -6.42
CA ALA A 86 0.07 -4.18 -7.60
C ALA A 86 -0.03 -2.69 -7.25
N ASN A 87 -0.85 -2.32 -6.26
CA ASN A 87 -1.01 -0.92 -5.85
C ASN A 87 0.28 -0.34 -5.26
N TRP A 88 1.08 -1.12 -4.53
CA TRP A 88 2.36 -0.64 -4.03
C TRP A 88 3.46 -0.70 -5.10
N ILE A 89 3.39 -1.64 -6.05
CA ILE A 89 4.31 -1.71 -7.20
C ILE A 89 4.17 -0.45 -8.07
N THR A 90 2.95 0.06 -8.29
CA THR A 90 2.75 1.32 -9.02
C THR A 90 3.35 2.54 -8.29
N GLN A 91 3.71 2.40 -7.02
CA GLN A 91 4.37 3.42 -6.19
C GLN A 91 5.88 3.18 -6.06
N GLY A 92 6.45 2.22 -6.80
CA GLY A 92 7.89 1.95 -6.83
C GLY A 92 8.38 0.90 -5.82
N ALA A 93 7.47 0.25 -5.09
CA ALA A 93 7.80 -0.88 -4.24
C ALA A 93 8.13 -2.14 -5.06
N VAL A 94 8.86 -3.07 -4.45
CA VAL A 94 9.03 -4.44 -4.94
C VAL A 94 8.24 -5.35 -4.01
N VAL A 95 7.15 -5.90 -4.51
CA VAL A 95 6.20 -6.68 -3.71
C VAL A 95 5.98 -8.05 -4.34
N ARG A 96 6.02 -9.07 -3.51
CA ARG A 96 5.75 -10.46 -3.88
C ARG A 96 4.59 -10.99 -3.04
N VAL A 97 3.80 -11.88 -3.64
CA VAL A 97 2.69 -12.57 -2.98
C VAL A 97 2.97 -14.06 -3.02
N ASP A 98 3.06 -14.68 -1.84
CA ASP A 98 3.23 -16.11 -1.67
C ASP A 98 2.00 -16.70 -0.98
N LYS A 99 1.73 -17.99 -1.20
CA LYS A 99 0.71 -18.70 -0.42
C LYS A 99 1.18 -18.84 1.03
N GLY A 100 0.24 -18.74 1.97
CA GLY A 100 0.46 -19.16 3.34
C GLY A 100 0.48 -20.68 3.49
N GLU A 101 0.73 -21.14 4.71
CA GLU A 101 0.71 -22.58 5.02
C GLU A 101 -0.73 -23.11 5.15
N LYS A 102 -1.66 -22.23 5.53
CA LYS A 102 -3.07 -22.57 5.73
C LYS A 102 -3.92 -22.28 4.49
N PRO A 103 -5.06 -22.97 4.31
CA PRO A 103 -6.09 -22.55 3.37
C PRO A 103 -6.53 -21.11 3.66
N PHE A 104 -6.85 -20.35 2.61
CA PHE A 104 -7.26 -18.94 2.72
C PHE A 104 -6.26 -18.05 3.46
N GLU A 105 -4.97 -18.28 3.20
CA GLU A 105 -3.89 -17.47 3.74
C GLU A 105 -2.92 -17.06 2.63
N MET A 106 -2.57 -15.78 2.60
CA MET A 106 -1.62 -15.20 1.66
C MET A 106 -0.60 -14.34 2.41
N MET A 107 0.66 -14.45 1.99
CA MET A 107 1.77 -13.67 2.52
C MET A 107 2.15 -12.60 1.50
N ILE A 108 2.03 -11.33 1.88
CA ILE A 108 2.39 -10.20 1.03
C ILE A 108 3.69 -9.61 1.56
N LYS A 109 4.74 -9.67 0.75
CA LYS A 109 6.12 -9.33 1.11
C LYS A 109 6.61 -8.14 0.29
N TRP A 110 6.85 -7.02 0.95
CA TRP A 110 7.57 -5.89 0.38
C TRP A 110 9.06 -6.10 0.63
N GLU A 111 9.78 -6.52 -0.41
CA GLU A 111 11.23 -6.65 -0.39
C GLU A 111 11.92 -5.29 -0.47
N ARG A 112 11.25 -4.32 -1.11
CA ARG A 112 11.63 -2.92 -1.10
C ARG A 112 10.39 -2.05 -0.98
N CYS A 113 10.38 -1.11 -0.03
CA CYS A 113 9.35 -0.10 0.10
C CYS A 113 10.01 1.28 0.10
N PRO A 114 9.59 2.22 -0.78
CA PRO A 114 10.17 3.55 -0.82
C PRO A 114 9.59 4.52 0.22
N TRP A 115 8.44 4.18 0.81
CA TRP A 115 7.71 5.02 1.77
C TRP A 115 8.50 5.43 3.01
N PRO A 116 9.30 4.55 3.66
CA PRO A 116 10.18 4.96 4.76
C PRO A 116 11.17 6.07 4.36
N SER A 117 11.69 6.05 3.14
CA SER A 117 12.58 7.11 2.65
C SER A 117 11.83 8.43 2.50
N TYR A 118 10.61 8.41 1.99
CA TYR A 118 9.77 9.60 1.90
C TYR A 118 9.42 10.15 3.29
N ALA A 119 9.05 9.28 4.25
CA ALA A 119 8.82 9.71 5.63
C ALA A 119 10.05 10.45 6.19
N LYS A 120 11.24 9.88 5.97
CA LYS A 120 12.52 10.47 6.41
C LYS A 120 12.77 11.85 5.78
N ASP A 121 12.57 11.98 4.46
CA ASP A 121 12.77 13.25 3.74
C ASP A 121 11.91 14.40 4.31
N TYR A 122 10.77 14.06 4.91
CA TYR A 122 9.81 15.02 5.47
C TYR A 122 9.83 15.09 7.01
N GLY A 123 10.79 14.44 7.67
CA GLY A 123 10.93 14.44 9.12
C GLY A 123 9.80 13.71 9.86
N VAL A 124 9.13 12.77 9.20
CA VAL A 124 8.03 11.98 9.78
C VAL A 124 8.59 10.73 10.49
N PRO A 125 8.13 10.40 11.71
CA PRO A 125 8.55 9.19 12.40
C PRO A 125 8.24 7.92 11.60
N MET A 126 9.16 6.95 11.63
CA MET A 126 8.96 5.64 10.98
C MET A 126 7.74 4.89 11.54
N GLU A 127 7.40 5.11 12.81
CA GLU A 127 6.19 4.55 13.41
C GLU A 127 4.92 5.01 12.68
N GLU A 128 4.85 6.28 12.30
CA GLU A 128 3.70 6.81 11.56
C GLU A 128 3.58 6.17 10.17
N ASP A 129 4.69 5.96 9.46
CA ASP A 129 4.71 5.25 8.16
C ASP A 129 4.08 3.85 8.29
N LEU A 130 4.50 3.11 9.31
CA LEU A 130 3.97 1.78 9.59
C LEU A 130 2.48 1.82 9.91
N LEU A 131 2.07 2.68 10.85
CA LEU A 131 0.68 2.76 11.30
C LEU A 131 -0.26 3.21 10.17
N CYS A 132 0.18 4.14 9.33
CA CYS A 132 -0.57 4.55 8.14
C CYS A 132 -0.72 3.39 7.14
N CYS A 133 0.35 2.64 6.89
CA CYS A 133 0.29 1.47 6.01
C CYS A 133 -0.68 0.41 6.54
N ASP A 134 -0.65 0.14 7.85
CA ASP A 134 -1.54 -0.82 8.49
C ASP A 134 -2.99 -0.35 8.44
N LYS A 135 -3.24 0.93 8.71
CA LYS A 135 -4.56 1.54 8.63
C LYS A 135 -5.14 1.44 7.21
N MET A 136 -4.37 1.77 6.17
CA MET A 136 -4.79 1.63 4.77
C MET A 136 -5.21 0.20 4.43
N LEU A 137 -4.37 -0.77 4.80
CA LEU A 137 -4.62 -2.18 4.50
C LEU A 137 -5.84 -2.73 5.25
N GLN A 138 -6.01 -2.33 6.52
CA GLN A 138 -7.15 -2.74 7.33
C GLN A 138 -8.46 -2.12 6.84
N THR A 139 -8.47 -0.84 6.47
CA THR A 139 -9.69 -0.16 6.05
C THR A 139 -10.13 -0.57 4.65
N LEU A 140 -9.20 -0.94 3.77
CA LEU A 140 -9.50 -1.58 2.49
C LEU A 140 -10.39 -2.83 2.66
N LEU A 141 -10.12 -3.64 3.69
CA LEU A 141 -10.87 -4.87 3.91
C LEU A 141 -12.30 -4.63 4.42
N ILE A 142 -12.64 -3.44 4.92
CA ILE A 142 -14.00 -3.14 5.42
C ILE A 142 -15.02 -3.29 4.29
N ASP A 143 -14.80 -2.61 3.16
CA ASP A 143 -15.71 -2.66 2.01
C ASP A 143 -15.68 -4.05 1.34
N VAL A 144 -14.51 -4.68 1.27
CA VAL A 144 -14.37 -6.05 0.72
C VAL A 144 -15.17 -7.06 1.55
N ASN A 145 -15.01 -7.05 2.87
CA ASN A 145 -15.69 -7.96 3.78
C ASN A 145 -17.21 -7.75 3.73
N THR A 146 -17.64 -6.49 3.70
CA THR A 146 -19.05 -6.13 3.63
C THR A 146 -19.69 -6.56 2.32
N PHE A 147 -19.05 -6.28 1.18
CA PHE A 147 -19.63 -6.55 -0.14
C PHE A 147 -19.71 -8.04 -0.47
N PHE A 148 -18.67 -8.81 -0.13
CA PHE A 148 -18.61 -10.25 -0.44
C PHE A 148 -19.09 -11.14 0.72
N ASN A 149 -19.52 -10.55 1.84
CA ASN A 149 -19.94 -11.26 3.05
C ASN A 149 -18.87 -12.27 3.53
N VAL A 150 -17.63 -11.78 3.64
CA VAL A 150 -16.44 -12.54 4.06
C VAL A 150 -15.80 -11.89 5.29
N ASN A 151 -14.91 -12.61 5.95
CA ASN A 151 -14.21 -12.12 7.13
C ASN A 151 -12.69 -12.23 6.93
N TYR A 152 -12.10 -11.35 6.13
CA TYR A 152 -10.66 -11.27 6.00
C TYR A 152 -10.04 -10.29 7.00
N LYS A 153 -8.86 -10.66 7.48
CA LYS A 153 -7.98 -9.81 8.28
C LYS A 153 -6.61 -9.74 7.66
N ILE A 154 -5.94 -8.62 7.87
CA ILE A 154 -4.53 -8.43 7.50
C ILE A 154 -3.74 -7.95 8.70
N GLU A 155 -2.60 -8.59 8.95
CA GLU A 155 -1.73 -8.26 10.08
C GLU A 155 -0.26 -8.12 9.66
N THR A 156 0.44 -7.30 10.43
CA THR A 156 1.88 -7.05 10.27
C THR A 156 2.70 -8.05 11.05
N LEU A 157 3.51 -8.84 10.36
CA LEU A 157 4.48 -9.75 10.98
C LEU A 157 5.89 -9.18 11.02
N LYS A 158 6.29 -8.49 9.95
CA LYS A 158 7.57 -7.77 9.85
C LYS A 158 7.37 -6.43 9.17
N SER A 159 8.25 -5.47 9.43
CA SER A 159 8.22 -4.14 8.81
C SER A 159 9.60 -3.50 8.68
N ILE A 160 9.88 -2.91 7.53
CA ILE A 160 11.08 -2.10 7.27
C ILE A 160 11.17 -0.91 8.26
N PRO A 161 10.09 -0.17 8.55
CA PRO A 161 10.10 0.87 9.59
C PRO A 161 10.63 0.45 10.98
N LYS A 162 10.48 -0.83 11.35
CA LYS A 162 11.01 -1.41 12.60
C LYS A 162 12.43 -1.95 12.47
N GLY A 163 13.12 -1.72 11.36
CA GLY A 163 14.48 -2.20 11.11
C GLY A 163 14.58 -3.69 10.72
N GLN A 164 13.47 -4.33 10.32
CA GLN A 164 13.44 -5.78 10.05
C GLN A 164 13.77 -6.16 8.59
N GLY A 165 14.20 -5.21 7.77
CA GLY A 165 14.66 -5.41 6.38
C GLY A 165 13.58 -5.78 5.34
N VAL A 166 12.36 -6.11 5.77
CA VAL A 166 11.24 -6.48 4.89
C VAL A 166 9.92 -6.09 5.56
N CYS A 167 8.89 -5.70 4.79
CA CYS A 167 7.53 -5.70 5.31
C CYS A 167 6.84 -7.00 4.92
N LEU A 168 6.39 -7.77 5.91
CA LEU A 168 5.65 -9.00 5.73
C LEU A 168 4.28 -8.84 6.34
N ARG A 169 3.25 -8.99 5.52
CA ARG A 169 1.85 -8.96 5.92
C ARG A 169 1.22 -10.33 5.68
N ARG A 170 0.37 -10.75 6.60
CA ARG A 170 -0.43 -11.97 6.48
C ARG A 170 -1.88 -11.57 6.27
N LEU A 171 -2.43 -11.92 5.11
CA LEU A 171 -3.84 -11.75 4.76
C LEU A 171 -4.52 -13.11 4.89
N TYR A 172 -5.55 -13.22 5.72
CA TYR A 172 -6.17 -14.50 6.04
C TYR A 172 -7.66 -14.37 6.33
N LYS A 173 -8.40 -15.49 6.21
CA LYS A 173 -9.78 -15.60 6.68
C LYS A 173 -9.82 -15.86 8.19
N ALA A 174 -10.56 -15.03 8.92
CA ALA A 174 -10.67 -15.06 10.38
C ALA A 174 -11.90 -15.80 10.89
#